data_AF-A0A3E0IC26-F1
#
_entry.id   AF-A0A3E0IC26-F1
#
_cell.length_a   1.000
_cell.length_b   1.000
_cell.length_c   1.000
_cell.angle_alpha   90.00
_cell.angle_beta   90.00
_cell.angle_gamma   90.00
#
_symmetry.space_group_name_H-M   'P 1'
#
loop_
_entity.id
_entity.type
_entity.pdbx_description
1 polymer ?
#
loop_
_entity_poly.entity_id
_entity_poly.type
_entity_poly.pdbx_seq_one_letter_code
_entity_poly.pdbx_strand_id
1 'polypeptide(L)'
;MPQYQHKGSFEGWMKRITINTALQKYREKSPLHLVSEAPDEEIVEEVALETENVNIDVLLDLIQNLPDRYRLVFNLYVLDNYSHKEIAELLNISVGTSKSNLSRARQILKKEMERYQAKEENA
;
A
#
# COMPACT_ATOMS: atom_id res chain seq x y z
N MET A 1 7.22 -23.06 11.25
CA MET A 1 7.68 -21.66 11.13
C MET A 1 8.98 -21.65 10.34
N PRO A 2 9.18 -20.72 9.39
CA PRO A 2 10.48 -20.54 8.74
C PRO A 2 11.51 -20.10 9.77
N GLN A 3 12.69 -20.69 9.77
CA GLN A 3 13.75 -20.43 10.76
C GLN A 3 14.90 -19.65 10.12
N TYR A 4 15.51 -18.71 10.86
CA TYR A 4 16.63 -17.93 10.36
C TYR A 4 17.85 -18.84 10.16
N GLN A 5 18.42 -18.85 8.95
CA GLN A 5 19.54 -19.72 8.59
C GLN A 5 20.87 -18.98 8.40
N HIS A 6 21.02 -17.76 8.95
CA HIS A 6 22.23 -16.92 8.81
C HIS A 6 22.66 -16.64 7.34
N LYS A 7 21.75 -16.82 6.38
CA LYS A 7 21.95 -16.49 4.96
C LYS A 7 21.17 -15.21 4.66
N GLY A 8 21.88 -14.14 4.33
CA GLY A 8 21.31 -12.80 4.12
C GLY A 8 21.08 -12.02 5.42
N SER A 9 20.52 -10.81 5.31
CA SER A 9 20.28 -9.94 6.46
C SER A 9 19.18 -10.50 7.37
N PHE A 10 19.41 -10.45 8.68
CA PHE A 10 18.41 -10.80 9.69
C PHE A 10 17.15 -9.94 9.54
N GLU A 11 17.32 -8.66 9.22
CA GLU A 11 16.25 -7.69 8.96
C GLU A 11 15.33 -8.15 7.83
N GLY A 12 15.89 -8.58 6.69
CA GLY A 12 15.10 -9.06 5.55
C GLY A 12 14.33 -10.35 5.87
N TRP A 13 14.91 -11.24 6.67
CA TRP A 13 14.22 -12.43 7.16
C TRP A 13 13.08 -12.07 8.11
N MET A 14 13.32 -11.22 9.11
CA MET A 14 12.30 -10.77 10.07
C MET A 14 11.15 -10.04 9.36
N LYS A 15 11.47 -9.13 8.44
CA LYS A 15 10.49 -8.42 7.61
C LYS A 15 9.58 -9.41 6.86
N ARG A 16 10.17 -10.44 6.24
CA ARG A 16 9.42 -11.51 5.56
C ARG A 16 8.49 -12.27 6.51
N ILE A 17 8.95 -12.63 7.70
CA ILE A 17 8.10 -13.30 8.71
C ILE A 17 6.94 -12.38 9.10
N THR A 18 7.21 -11.13 9.47
CA THR A 18 6.19 -10.17 9.90
C THR A 18 5.14 -9.95 8.83
N ILE A 19 5.56 -9.70 7.58
CA ILE A 19 4.66 -9.48 6.45
C ILE A 19 3.82 -10.73 6.20
N ASN A 20 4.43 -11.92 6.13
CA ASN A 20 3.70 -13.17 5.89
C ASN A 20 2.68 -13.45 7.00
N THR A 21 3.04 -13.22 8.26
CA THR A 21 2.12 -13.39 9.40
C THR A 21 0.99 -12.37 9.38
N ALA A 22 1.26 -11.11 9.04
CA ALA A 22 0.23 -10.08 8.91
C ALA A 22 -0.75 -10.41 7.77
N LEU A 23 -0.24 -10.85 6.62
CA LEU A 23 -1.05 -11.27 5.47
C LEU A 23 -1.91 -12.49 5.77
N GLN A 24 -1.37 -13.46 6.52
CA GLN A 24 -2.13 -14.62 6.95
C GLN A 24 -3.34 -14.19 7.81
N LYS A 25 -3.11 -13.35 8.83
CA LYS A 25 -4.20 -12.80 9.66
C LYS A 25 -5.19 -11.95 8.86
N TYR A 26 -4.71 -11.22 7.85
CA TYR A 26 -5.56 -10.42 6.97
C TYR A 26 -6.49 -11.29 6.12
N ARG A 27 -5.97 -12.39 5.54
CA ARG A 27 -6.76 -13.37 4.77
C ARG A 27 -7.81 -14.10 5.63
N GLU A 28 -7.53 -14.31 6.91
CA GLU A 28 -8.47 -14.94 7.85
C GLU A 28 -9.66 -14.01 8.20
N LYS A 29 -9.44 -12.68 8.19
CA LYS A 29 -10.48 -11.68 8.52
C LYS A 29 -11.33 -11.25 7.33
N SER A 30 -10.83 -11.39 6.11
CA SER A 30 -11.52 -10.97 4.89
C SER A 30 -11.53 -12.14 3.91
N PRO A 31 -12.66 -12.87 3.74
CA PRO A 31 -12.77 -13.77 2.61
C PRO A 31 -12.64 -12.89 1.37
N LEU A 32 -11.49 -12.99 0.70
CA LEU A 32 -11.21 -12.30 -0.54
C LEU A 32 -12.33 -12.64 -1.52
N HIS A 33 -13.34 -11.79 -1.58
CA HIS A 33 -14.09 -11.61 -2.81
C HIS A 33 -13.05 -11.14 -3.81
N LEU A 34 -12.50 -12.10 -4.56
CA LEU A 34 -11.74 -11.92 -5.78
C LEU A 34 -12.66 -11.23 -6.78
N VAL A 35 -13.00 -9.97 -6.52
CA VAL A 35 -13.54 -9.11 -7.54
C VAL A 35 -12.34 -8.79 -8.40
N SER A 36 -12.20 -9.58 -9.46
CA SER A 36 -11.48 -9.18 -10.66
C SER A 36 -12.18 -7.94 -11.20
N GLU A 37 -11.95 -6.78 -10.58
CA GLU A 37 -12.18 -5.51 -11.25
C GLU A 37 -11.22 -5.51 -12.44
N ALA A 38 -11.80 -5.46 -13.63
CA ALA A 38 -11.07 -5.33 -14.88
C ALA A 38 -10.06 -4.19 -14.75
N PRO A 39 -8.89 -4.28 -15.39
CA PRO A 39 -7.92 -3.21 -15.35
C PRO A 39 -8.54 -2.00 -16.06
N ASP A 40 -9.05 -1.04 -15.29
CA ASP A 40 -9.28 0.30 -15.80
C ASP A 40 -7.90 0.84 -16.18
N GLU A 41 -7.66 0.94 -17.49
CA GLU A 41 -6.51 1.62 -18.08
C GLU A 41 -6.63 3.12 -17.81
N GLU A 42 -6.47 3.53 -16.55
CA GLU A 42 -6.26 4.94 -16.23
C GLU A 42 -4.78 5.28 -16.42
N ILE A 43 -4.57 6.17 -17.39
CA ILE A 43 -3.30 6.76 -17.78
C ILE A 43 -2.58 7.32 -16.53
N VAL A 44 -1.30 6.97 -16.44
CA VAL A 44 -0.41 7.27 -15.32
C VAL A 44 0.00 8.73 -15.36
N GLU A 45 -0.51 9.56 -14.45
CA GLU A 45 0.13 10.82 -14.09
C GLU A 45 1.01 10.61 -12.86
N GLU A 46 2.29 10.93 -13.00
CA GLU A 46 3.23 11.03 -11.90
C GLU A 46 2.86 12.25 -11.06
N VAL A 47 2.04 12.04 -10.02
CA VAL A 47 1.63 13.11 -9.12
C VAL A 47 2.83 13.47 -8.25
N ALA A 48 3.57 14.50 -8.66
CA ALA A 48 4.47 15.23 -7.77
C ALA A 48 3.61 15.96 -6.72
N LEU A 49 3.75 15.55 -5.47
CA LEU A 49 3.19 16.27 -4.33
C LEU A 49 4.25 17.26 -3.87
N GLU A 50 3.95 18.55 -3.89
CA GLU A 50 4.78 19.58 -3.25
C GLU A 50 4.64 19.39 -1.73
N THR A 51 5.70 18.90 -1.08
CA THR A 51 5.69 18.37 0.30
C THR A 51 6.30 19.32 1.32
N GLU A 52 6.25 20.63 1.12
CA GLU A 52 7.05 21.52 1.97
C GLU A 52 6.56 21.68 3.43
N ASN A 53 5.35 21.26 3.82
CA ASN A 53 4.88 21.35 5.22
C ASN A 53 3.78 20.34 5.64
N VAL A 54 3.82 19.09 5.17
CA VAL A 54 2.82 18.09 5.62
C VAL A 54 3.28 17.42 6.92
N ASN A 55 2.48 17.54 7.98
CA ASN A 55 2.72 16.82 9.23
C ASN A 55 2.68 15.30 8.97
N ILE A 56 3.75 14.61 9.36
CA ILE A 56 3.89 13.16 9.16
C ILE A 56 2.77 12.35 9.81
N ASP A 57 2.25 12.81 10.95
CA ASP A 57 1.16 12.15 11.66
C ASP A 57 -0.13 12.18 10.83
N VAL A 58 -0.40 13.30 10.15
CA VAL A 58 -1.55 13.45 9.25
C VAL A 58 -1.43 12.48 8.08
N LEU A 59 -0.25 12.39 7.46
CA LEU A 59 -0.03 11.47 6.35
C LEU A 59 -0.23 10.01 6.77
N LEU A 60 0.27 9.63 7.95
CA LEU A 60 0.08 8.29 8.50
C LEU A 60 -1.40 7.97 8.76
N ASP A 61 -2.16 8.93 9.29
CA ASP A 61 -3.60 8.77 9.50
C ASP A 61 -4.36 8.62 8.17
N LEU A 62 -4.00 9.40 7.14
CA LEU A 62 -4.59 9.25 5.82
C LEU A 62 -4.30 7.88 5.20
N ILE A 63 -3.08 7.39 5.35
CA ILE A 63 -2.71 6.03 4.91
C ILE A 63 -3.52 4.98 5.67
N GLN A 64 -3.68 5.13 6.99
CA GLN A 64 -4.50 4.21 7.80
C GLN A 64 -5.97 4.20 7.38
N ASN A 65 -6.50 5.31 6.88
CA ASN A 65 -7.89 5.40 6.41
C ASN A 65 -8.13 4.89 4.98
N LEU A 66 -7.08 4.52 4.23
CA LEU A 66 -7.25 3.89 2.91
C LEU A 66 -8.01 2.57 2.99
N PRO A 67 -8.86 2.21 2.01
CA PRO A 67 -9.40 0.86 1.92
C PRO A 67 -8.30 -0.21 1.93
N ASP A 68 -8.53 -1.30 2.65
CA ASP A 68 -7.49 -2.28 3.01
C ASP A 68 -6.67 -2.78 1.81
N ARG A 69 -7.32 -3.06 0.67
CA ARG A 69 -6.64 -3.54 -0.55
C ARG A 69 -5.62 -2.55 -1.10
N TYR A 70 -5.95 -1.26 -1.03
CA TYR A 70 -5.09 -0.17 -1.52
C TYR A 70 -4.00 0.15 -0.51
N ARG A 71 -4.35 0.20 0.78
CA ARG A 71 -3.40 0.39 1.87
C ARG A 71 -2.29 -0.66 1.85
N LEU A 72 -2.68 -1.92 1.65
CA LEU A 72 -1.75 -3.05 1.63
C LEU A 72 -0.72 -2.94 0.50
N VAL A 73 -1.18 -2.69 -0.73
CA VAL A 73 -0.29 -2.53 -1.88
C VAL A 73 0.57 -1.26 -1.75
N PHE A 74 0.00 -0.17 -1.25
CA PHE A 74 0.74 1.07 -1.01
C PHE A 74 1.87 0.85 -0.01
N ASN A 75 1.60 0.23 1.15
CA ASN A 75 2.62 -0.04 2.15
C ASN A 75 3.73 -0.95 1.61
N LEU A 76 3.35 -2.06 0.95
CA LEU A 76 4.32 -3.00 0.40
C LEU A 76 5.23 -2.33 -0.65
N TYR A 77 4.68 -1.47 -1.50
CA TYR A 77 5.44 -0.81 -2.56
C TYR A 77 6.26 0.38 -2.04
N VAL A 78 5.61 1.33 -1.36
CA VAL A 78 6.19 2.64 -1.01
C VAL A 78 7.04 2.57 0.26
N LEU A 79 6.57 1.85 1.28
CA LEU A 79 7.25 1.78 2.58
C LEU A 79 8.22 0.61 2.62
N ASP A 80 7.80 -0.53 2.07
CA ASP A 80 8.57 -1.75 2.15
C ASP A 80 9.45 -2.04 0.94
N ASN A 81 9.33 -1.23 -0.12
CA ASN A 81 10.15 -1.26 -1.33
C ASN A 81 10.04 -2.57 -2.14
N TYR A 82 8.89 -3.24 -2.10
CA TYR A 82 8.59 -4.38 -2.94
C TYR A 82 8.22 -3.93 -4.37
N SER A 83 8.66 -4.69 -5.36
CA SER A 83 8.21 -4.53 -6.74
C SER A 83 6.77 -5.02 -6.92
N HIS A 84 6.07 -4.52 -7.94
CA HIS A 84 4.74 -5.02 -8.30
C HIS A 84 4.71 -6.52 -8.61
N LYS A 85 5.83 -7.10 -9.08
CA LYS A 85 5.96 -8.55 -9.30
C LYS A 85 5.93 -9.31 -7.97
N GLU A 86 6.75 -8.90 -7.00
CA GLU A 86 6.78 -9.55 -5.69
C GLU A 86 5.46 -9.36 -4.94
N ILE A 87 4.82 -8.20 -5.05
CA ILE A 87 3.49 -7.96 -4.46
C ILE A 87 2.43 -8.87 -5.10
N ALA A 88 2.44 -9.01 -6.43
CA ALA A 88 1.50 -9.87 -7.16
C ALA A 88 1.62 -11.33 -6.69
N GLU A 89 2.84 -11.84 -6.57
CA GLU A 89 3.11 -13.19 -6.04
C GLU A 89 2.68 -13.33 -4.58
N LEU A 90 3.03 -12.36 -3.74
CA LEU A 90 2.76 -12.38 -2.30
C LEU A 90 1.24 -12.37 -2.00
N LEU A 91 0.49 -11.55 -2.74
CA LEU A 91 -0.95 -11.38 -2.55
C LEU A 91 -1.80 -12.32 -3.40
N ASN A 92 -1.20 -13.05 -4.35
CA ASN A 92 -1.89 -13.86 -5.35
C ASN A 92 -2.88 -13.04 -6.20
N ILE A 93 -2.39 -11.93 -6.77
CA ILE A 93 -3.12 -11.03 -7.67
C ILE A 93 -2.32 -10.80 -8.96
N SER A 94 -2.92 -10.18 -9.98
CA SER A 94 -2.15 -9.82 -11.19
C SER A 94 -1.22 -8.62 -10.92
N VAL A 95 -0.11 -8.53 -11.66
CA VAL A 95 0.77 -7.33 -11.65
C VAL A 95 -0.03 -6.07 -12.03
N GLY A 96 -0.98 -6.18 -12.97
CA GLY A 96 -1.90 -5.09 -13.33
C GLY A 96 -2.74 -4.63 -12.14
N THR A 97 -3.31 -5.57 -11.38
CA THR A 97 -4.06 -5.28 -10.14
C THR A 97 -3.20 -4.60 -9.08
N SER A 98 -1.93 -5.00 -8.94
CA SER A 98 -1.00 -4.31 -8.04
C SER A 98 -0.77 -2.85 -8.47
N LYS A 99 -0.57 -2.60 -9.77
CA LYS A 99 -0.41 -1.24 -10.30
C LYS A 99 -1.67 -0.39 -10.13
N SER A 100 -2.84 -0.92 -10.48
CA SER A 100 -4.11 -0.18 -10.33
C SER A 100 -4.45 0.09 -8.87
N ASN A 101 -4.18 -0.85 -7.96
CA ASN A 101 -4.34 -0.63 -6.52
C ASN A 101 -3.42 0.48 -6.00
N LEU A 102 -2.16 0.54 -6.43
CA LEU A 102 -1.24 1.61 -6.06
C LEU A 102 -1.70 2.96 -6.60
N SER A 103 -2.11 3.00 -7.88
CA SER A 103 -2.64 4.22 -8.51
C SER A 103 -3.84 4.75 -7.72
N ARG A 104 -4.79 3.87 -7.41
CA ARG A 104 -5.99 4.24 -6.67
C ARG A 104 -5.68 4.69 -5.24
N ALA A 105 -4.69 4.07 -4.57
CA ALA A 105 -4.20 4.54 -3.28
C ALA A 105 -3.70 5.99 -3.36
N ARG A 106 -2.86 6.31 -4.36
CA ARG A 106 -2.32 7.67 -4.55
C ARG A 106 -3.42 8.69 -4.85
N GLN A 107 -4.39 8.34 -5.71
CA GLN A 107 -5.53 9.21 -6.02
C GLN A 107 -6.35 9.54 -4.76
N ILE A 108 -6.64 8.53 -3.92
CA ILE A 108 -7.38 8.75 -2.66
C ILE A 108 -6.57 9.64 -1.71
N LEU A 109 -5.28 9.34 -1.51
CA LEU A 109 -4.42 10.13 -0.63
C LEU A 109 -4.31 11.58 -1.07
N LYS A 110 -4.14 11.84 -2.38
CA LYS A 110 -4.11 13.20 -2.95
C LYS A 110 -5.39 13.96 -2.59
N LYS A 111 -6.54 13.36 -2.87
CA LYS A 111 -7.85 13.97 -2.60
C LYS A 111 -8.06 14.26 -1.12
N GLU A 112 -7.65 13.36 -0.23
CA GLU A 112 -7.80 13.57 1.20
C GLU A 112 -6.81 14.62 1.75
N MET A 113 -5.61 14.74 1.18
CA MET A 113 -4.69 15.84 1.52
C MET A 113 -5.20 17.20 1.05
N GLU A 114 -5.73 17.29 -0.18
CA GLU A 114 -6.36 18.53 -0.68
C GLU A 114 -7.51 18.97 0.24
N ARG A 115 -8.32 18.01 0.71
CA ARG A 115 -9.39 18.25 1.70
C ARG A 115 -8.86 18.69 3.06
N TYR A 116 -7.75 18.13 3.50
CA TYR A 116 -7.10 18.53 4.76
C TYR A 116 -6.60 19.97 4.69
N GLN A 117 -5.88 20.33 3.63
CA GLN A 117 -5.36 21.68 3.40
C GLN A 117 -6.50 22.71 3.31
N ALA A 118 -7.56 22.41 2.56
CA ALA A 118 -8.72 23.28 2.47
C ALA A 118 -9.45 23.47 3.83
N LYS A 119 -9.36 22.52 4.76
CA LYS A 119 -9.92 22.69 6.11
C LYS A 119 -9.04 23.59 6.98
N GLU A 120 -7.72 23.47 6.88
CA GLU A 120 -6.80 24.34 7.64
C GLU A 120 -6.84 25.79 7.17
N GLU A 121 -7.03 26.06 5.87
CA GLU A 121 -7.19 27.44 5.36
C GLU A 121 -8.49 28.11 5.81
N ASN A 122 -9.51 27.34 6.17
CA ASN A 122 -10.83 27.84 6.59
C ASN A 122 -11.04 27.82 8.12
N ALA A 123 -10.04 27.39 8.90
CA ALA A 123 -10.07 27.31 10.36
C ALA A 123 -9.37 28.51 11.01
#